data_AF-A0A975QMQ3-F1
#
_entry.id   AF-A0A975QMQ3-F1
#
_cell.length_a   1.000
_cell.length_b   1.000
_cell.length_c   1.000
_cell.angle_alpha   90.00
_cell.angle_beta   90.00
_cell.angle_gamma   90.00
#
_symmetry.space_group_name_H-M   'P 1'
#
loop_
_entity.id
_entity.type
_entity.pdbx_description
1 polymer ?
#
loop_
_entity_poly.entity_id
_entity_poly.type
_entity_poly.pdbx_seq_one_letter_code
_entity_poly.pdbx_strand_id
1 'polypeptide(L)'
;MKKKLSKYQINFIMHQLVAFTFVCLIAFVDYFISYDFQIIKIGIKTFTVITVVIYEIIVNLIYKKAKKNNEKVDENKSEEGYNEHYLWFEIILLVDIFLVVALISQFIESAIDIVIPLSLGFVVFYIISIIVKPYFGIKNKK
;
A
#
# COMPACT_ATOMS: atom_id res chain seq x y z
N MET A 1 -8.33 -7.19 23.02
CA MET A 1 -6.93 -7.10 22.53
C MET A 1 -6.92 -7.47 21.06
N LYS A 2 -6.50 -6.59 20.15
CA LYS A 2 -6.30 -6.98 18.75
C LYS A 2 -5.13 -7.99 18.71
N LYS A 3 -5.32 -9.12 18.01
CA LYS A 3 -4.25 -10.11 17.84
C LYS A 3 -3.12 -9.50 17.01
N LYS A 4 -1.87 -9.67 17.48
CA LYS A 4 -0.67 -9.37 16.68
C LYS A 4 -0.72 -10.25 15.42
N LEU A 5 -0.42 -9.68 14.27
CA LEU A 5 -0.32 -10.45 13.02
C LEU A 5 1.02 -11.20 12.98
N SER A 6 1.01 -12.37 12.37
CA SER A 6 2.25 -13.12 12.12
C SER A 6 3.14 -12.39 11.10
N LYS A 7 4.43 -12.71 11.09
CA LYS A 7 5.39 -12.12 10.14
C LYS A 7 4.94 -12.23 8.68
N TYR A 8 4.35 -13.37 8.32
CA TYR A 8 3.89 -13.62 6.94
C TYR A 8 2.68 -12.76 6.57
N GLN A 9 1.79 -12.47 7.52
CA GLN A 9 0.65 -11.56 7.31
C GLN A 9 1.12 -10.10 7.18
N ILE A 10 2.09 -9.69 7.99
CA ILE A 10 2.70 -8.36 7.90
C ILE A 10 3.38 -8.18 6.53
N ASN A 11 4.18 -9.16 6.11
CA ASN A 11 4.83 -9.11 4.80
C ASN A 11 3.83 -9.08 3.64
N PHE A 12 2.71 -9.78 3.77
CA PHE A 12 1.63 -9.75 2.78
C PHE A 12 1.00 -8.36 2.66
N ILE A 13 0.67 -7.73 3.80
CA ILE A 13 0.14 -6.35 3.82
C ILE A 13 1.14 -5.38 3.17
N MET A 14 2.43 -5.50 3.51
CA MET A 14 3.49 -4.70 2.91
C MET A 14 3.57 -4.86 1.39
N HIS A 15 3.49 -6.10 0.89
CA HIS A 15 3.52 -6.36 -0.55
C HIS A 15 2.30 -5.78 -1.26
N GLN A 16 1.10 -5.91 -0.68
CA GLN A 16 -0.10 -5.29 -1.24
C GLN A 16 0.01 -3.77 -1.32
N LEU A 17 0.58 -3.14 -0.29
CA LEU A 17 0.80 -1.70 -0.26
C LEU A 17 1.77 -1.26 -1.36
N VAL A 18 2.90 -1.96 -1.53
CA VAL A 18 3.85 -1.70 -2.63
C VAL A 18 3.20 -1.86 -4.01
N ALA A 19 2.35 -2.88 -4.19
CA ALA A 19 1.61 -3.07 -5.43
C ALA A 19 0.71 -1.87 -5.72
N PHE A 20 0.02 -1.38 -4.70
CA PHE A 20 -0.85 -0.22 -4.81
C PHE A 20 -0.06 1.04 -5.18
N THR A 21 1.11 1.27 -4.58
CA THR A 21 2.03 2.35 -4.99
C THR A 21 2.40 2.26 -6.45
N PHE A 22 2.73 1.06 -6.94
CA PHE A 22 3.09 0.85 -8.34
C PHE A 22 1.93 1.19 -9.30
N VAL A 23 0.70 0.81 -8.94
CA VAL A 23 -0.50 1.18 -9.70
C VAL A 23 -0.71 2.69 -9.71
N CYS A 24 -0.56 3.34 -8.56
CA CYS A 24 -0.67 4.80 -8.46
C CYS A 24 0.39 5.52 -9.30
N LEU A 25 1.63 5.02 -9.32
CA LEU A 25 2.70 5.56 -10.15
C LEU A 25 2.41 5.39 -11.64
N ILE A 26 1.91 4.23 -12.08
CA ILE A 26 1.54 4.06 -13.49
C ILE A 26 0.39 4.99 -13.88
N ALA A 27 -0.64 5.10 -13.03
CA ALA A 27 -1.75 6.03 -13.26
C ALA A 27 -1.26 7.48 -13.33
N PHE A 28 -0.32 7.86 -12.47
CA PHE A 28 0.32 9.17 -12.49
C PHE A 28 1.09 9.42 -13.80
N VAL A 29 1.86 8.44 -14.27
CA VAL A 29 2.60 8.51 -15.53
C VAL A 29 1.67 8.56 -16.75
N ASP A 30 0.63 7.72 -16.81
CA ASP A 30 -0.36 7.71 -17.89
C ASP A 30 -1.10 9.05 -18.00
N TYR A 31 -1.30 9.71 -16.85
CA TYR A 31 -1.96 11.02 -16.80
C TYR A 31 -1.03 12.17 -17.19
N PHE A 32 0.21 12.21 -16.69
CA PHE A 32 1.14 13.32 -16.92
C PHE A 32 1.79 13.29 -18.31
N ILE A 33 2.02 12.11 -18.88
CA ILE A 33 2.61 12.02 -20.21
C ILE A 33 1.49 12.11 -21.25
N SER A 34 1.39 13.28 -21.90
CA SER A 34 0.50 13.48 -23.03
C SER A 34 0.97 12.66 -24.24
N TYR A 35 0.59 11.38 -24.28
CA TYR A 35 0.76 10.56 -25.47
C TYR A 35 -0.33 10.90 -26.48
N ASP A 36 0.07 11.43 -27.64
CA ASP A 36 -0.81 11.66 -28.79
C ASP A 36 -1.38 10.36 -29.39
N PHE A 37 -0.79 9.21 -29.05
CA PHE A 37 -1.19 7.92 -29.58
C PHE A 37 -2.14 7.19 -28.62
N GLN A 38 -3.43 7.13 -28.98
CA GLN A 38 -4.48 6.40 -28.24
C GLN A 38 -4.12 4.92 -28.00
N ILE A 39 -3.38 4.30 -28.93
CA ILE A 39 -2.93 2.90 -28.83
C ILE A 39 -1.96 2.71 -27.65
N ILE A 40 -1.07 3.66 -27.39
CA ILE A 40 -0.11 3.58 -26.27
C ILE A 40 -0.85 3.64 -24.93
N LYS A 41 -1.86 4.52 -24.79
CA LYS A 41 -2.70 4.61 -23.59
C LYS A 41 -3.46 3.31 -23.29
N ILE A 42 -4.04 2.68 -24.31
CA ILE A 42 -4.70 1.37 -24.16
C ILE A 42 -3.69 0.29 -23.75
N GLY A 43 -2.48 0.33 -24.33
CA GLY A 43 -1.37 -0.55 -23.97
C GLY A 43 -0.96 -0.43 -22.51
N ILE A 44 -0.75 0.79 -22.00
CA ILE A 44 -0.40 1.05 -20.60
C ILE A 44 -1.49 0.58 -19.65
N LYS A 45 -2.77 0.89 -19.94
CA LYS A 45 -3.91 0.44 -19.12
C LYS A 45 -4.00 -1.09 -19.06
N THR A 46 -3.91 -1.74 -20.22
CA THR A 46 -3.98 -3.21 -20.32
C THR A 46 -2.80 -3.86 -19.60
N PHE A 47 -1.59 -3.32 -19.80
CA PHE A 47 -0.39 -3.79 -19.10
C PHE A 47 -0.52 -3.64 -17.58
N THR A 48 -1.02 -2.50 -17.09
CA THR A 48 -1.24 -2.25 -15.66
C THR A 48 -2.17 -3.29 -15.05
N VAL A 49 -3.32 -3.55 -15.68
CA VAL A 49 -4.28 -4.56 -15.19
C VAL A 49 -3.62 -5.95 -15.16
N ILE A 50 -2.91 -6.33 -16.22
CA ILE A 50 -2.21 -7.62 -16.29
C ILE A 50 -1.15 -7.72 -15.20
N THR A 51 -0.34 -6.67 -14.98
CA THR A 51 0.69 -6.64 -13.94
C THR A 51 0.07 -6.79 -12.55
N VAL A 52 -1.04 -6.10 -12.27
CA VAL A 52 -1.76 -6.23 -10.99
C VAL A 52 -2.24 -7.66 -10.76
N VAL A 53 -2.89 -8.26 -11.77
CA VAL A 53 -3.38 -9.64 -11.67
C VAL A 53 -2.23 -10.63 -11.45
N ILE A 54 -1.14 -10.51 -12.21
CA ILE A 54 0.04 -11.37 -12.06
C ILE A 54 0.66 -11.19 -10.67
N TYR A 55 0.81 -9.94 -10.22
CA TYR A 55 1.38 -9.64 -8.91
C TYR A 55 0.51 -10.23 -7.79
N GLU A 56 -0.81 -10.08 -7.86
CA GLU A 56 -1.75 -10.63 -6.88
C GLU A 56 -1.70 -12.16 -6.82
N ILE A 57 -1.58 -12.83 -7.98
CA ILE A 57 -1.37 -14.28 -8.06
C ILE A 57 -0.05 -14.67 -7.38
N ILE A 58 1.05 -13.98 -7.69
CA ILE A 58 2.37 -14.26 -7.10
C ILE A 58 2.33 -14.08 -5.58
N VAL A 59 1.79 -12.96 -5.10
CA VAL A 59 1.68 -12.66 -3.67
C VAL A 59 0.79 -13.69 -2.96
N ASN A 60 -0.33 -14.09 -3.56
CA ASN A 60 -1.18 -15.15 -3.01
C ASN A 60 -0.48 -16.52 -2.96
N LEU A 61 0.32 -16.86 -3.98
CA LEU A 61 1.12 -18.10 -3.99
C LEU A 61 2.21 -18.08 -2.91
N ILE A 62 2.92 -16.96 -2.76
CA ILE A 62 3.91 -16.74 -1.70
C ILE A 62 3.24 -16.85 -0.33
N TYR A 63 2.08 -16.22 -0.16
CA TYR A 63 1.31 -16.25 1.08
C TYR A 63 0.86 -17.67 1.43
N LYS A 64 0.27 -18.41 0.47
CA LYS A 64 -0.15 -19.81 0.68
C LYS A 64 1.03 -20.70 1.05
N LYS A 65 2.18 -20.52 0.41
CA LYS A 65 3.41 -21.28 0.69
C LYS A 65 3.98 -20.95 2.08
N ALA A 66 4.03 -19.66 2.43
CA ALA A 66 4.50 -19.20 3.74
C ALA A 66 3.58 -19.64 4.88
N LYS A 67 2.27 -19.60 4.69
CA LYS A 67 1.28 -20.11 5.65
C LYS A 67 1.48 -21.60 5.93
N LYS A 68 1.60 -22.42 4.88
CA LYS A 68 1.79 -23.87 4.98
C LYS A 68 3.11 -24.27 5.66
N ASN A 69 4.16 -23.42 5.54
CA ASN A 69 5.45 -23.66 6.18
C ASN A 69 5.50 -23.21 7.65
N ASN A 70 4.77 -22.16 8.02
CA ASN A 70 4.74 -21.67 9.41
C ASN A 70 3.79 -22.46 10.32
N GLU A 71 2.74 -23.08 9.76
CA GLU A 71 1.90 -24.06 10.50
C GLU A 71 2.71 -25.27 11.04
N LYS A 72 4.00 -25.42 10.69
CA LYS A 72 4.90 -26.46 11.22
C LYS A 72 5.95 -25.98 12.22
N VAL A 73 6.05 -24.67 12.53
CA VAL A 73 7.21 -24.10 13.28
C VAL A 73 6.79 -23.19 14.46
N ASP A 74 5.50 -22.92 14.65
CA ASP A 74 5.03 -21.98 15.68
C ASP A 74 4.98 -22.62 17.08
N GLU A 75 6.12 -22.67 17.78
CA GLU A 75 6.12 -22.61 19.26
C GLU A 75 7.20 -21.73 19.89
N ASN A 76 8.30 -21.33 19.24
CA ASN A 76 9.47 -20.84 20.01
C ASN A 76 10.27 -19.65 19.46
N LYS A 77 9.67 -18.66 18.79
CA LYS A 77 10.40 -17.41 18.47
C LYS A 77 9.77 -16.18 19.09
N SER A 78 10.54 -15.60 20.01
CA SER A 78 10.34 -14.35 20.72
C SER A 78 9.70 -13.28 19.84
N GLU A 79 8.56 -12.78 20.31
CA GLU A 79 7.73 -11.78 19.64
C GLU A 79 8.34 -10.38 19.70
N GLU A 80 9.43 -10.13 18.98
CA GLU A 80 9.89 -8.75 18.75
C GLU A 80 8.82 -7.95 17.98
N GLY A 81 8.60 -6.70 18.38
CA GLY A 81 7.72 -5.78 17.66
C GLY A 81 8.35 -5.40 16.32
N TYR A 82 7.56 -5.41 15.24
CA TYR A 82 8.06 -5.13 13.90
C TYR A 82 8.13 -3.61 13.63
N ASN A 83 8.88 -2.88 14.46
CA ASN A 83 8.99 -1.41 14.36
C ASN A 83 9.46 -0.96 12.97
N GLU A 84 10.47 -1.63 12.40
CA GLU A 84 11.00 -1.28 11.08
C GLU A 84 9.97 -1.52 9.97
N HIS A 85 9.24 -2.65 9.99
CA HIS A 85 8.24 -2.93 8.95
C HIS A 85 7.04 -1.99 9.09
N TYR A 86 6.70 -1.58 10.31
CA TYR A 86 5.67 -0.57 10.55
C TYR A 86 6.09 0.81 10.03
N LEU A 87 7.35 1.20 10.22
CA LEU A 87 7.89 2.44 9.64
C LEU A 87 7.81 2.41 8.11
N TRP A 88 8.23 1.31 7.49
CA TRP A 88 8.09 1.15 6.03
C TRP A 88 6.64 1.20 5.57
N PHE A 89 5.72 0.58 6.32
CA PHE A 89 4.28 0.66 6.06
C PHE A 89 3.80 2.12 6.04
N GLU A 90 4.16 2.91 7.07
CA GLU A 90 3.79 4.32 7.15
C GLU A 90 4.38 5.14 5.99
N ILE A 91 5.65 4.94 5.66
CA ILE A 91 6.30 5.65 4.55
C ILE A 91 5.59 5.38 3.23
N ILE A 92 5.32 4.10 2.92
CA ILE A 92 4.69 3.72 1.65
C ILE A 92 3.25 4.24 1.60
N LEU A 93 2.49 4.14 2.69
CA LEU A 93 1.12 4.65 2.77
C LEU A 93 1.08 6.17 2.55
N LEU A 94 2.04 6.91 3.09
CA LEU A 94 2.17 8.35 2.90
C LEU A 94 2.45 8.69 1.42
N VAL A 95 3.34 7.94 0.76
CA VAL A 95 3.63 8.08 -0.67
C VAL A 95 2.38 7.84 -1.51
N ASP A 96 1.62 6.79 -1.21
CA ASP A 96 0.38 6.47 -1.90
C ASP A 96 -0.63 7.62 -1.81
N ILE A 97 -0.78 8.19 -0.61
CA ILE A 97 -1.65 9.33 -0.37
C ILE A 97 -1.20 10.54 -1.17
N PHE A 98 0.09 10.84 -1.21
CA PHE A 98 0.61 11.94 -2.05
C PHE A 98 0.35 11.71 -3.53
N LEU A 99 0.53 10.48 -4.03
CA LEU A 99 0.25 10.16 -5.43
C LEU A 99 -1.23 10.33 -5.77
N VAL A 100 -2.13 9.85 -4.91
CA VAL A 100 -3.57 10.02 -5.09
C VAL A 100 -3.98 11.49 -5.04
N VAL A 101 -3.45 12.26 -4.08
CA VAL A 101 -3.73 13.70 -3.98
C VAL A 101 -3.19 14.44 -5.20
N ALA A 102 -2.01 14.09 -5.70
CA ALA A 102 -1.43 14.69 -6.90
C ALA A 102 -2.21 14.34 -8.19
N LEU A 103 -2.81 13.14 -8.25
CA LEU A 103 -3.73 12.76 -9.33
C LEU A 103 -5.03 13.57 -9.27
N ILE A 104 -5.62 13.71 -8.07
CA ILE A 104 -6.88 14.44 -7.87
C ILE A 104 -6.69 15.94 -8.08
N SER A 105 -5.56 16.51 -7.68
CA SER A 105 -5.30 17.96 -7.79
C SER A 105 -5.29 18.47 -9.23
N GLN A 106 -5.08 17.59 -10.21
CA GLN A 106 -5.19 17.91 -11.64
C GLN A 106 -6.62 18.24 -12.09
N PHE A 107 -7.63 17.78 -11.35
CA PHE A 107 -9.05 18.07 -11.63
C PHE A 107 -9.57 19.27 -10.85
N ILE A 108 -8.70 19.93 -10.07
CA ILE A 108 -9.05 21.05 -9.21
C ILE A 108 -8.46 22.31 -9.83
N GLU A 109 -9.32 23.26 -10.21
CA GLU A 109 -8.91 24.51 -10.86
C GLU A 109 -8.26 25.51 -9.87
N SER A 110 -8.56 25.41 -8.58
CA SER A 110 -8.09 26.32 -7.54
C SER A 110 -7.03 25.67 -6.64
N ALA A 111 -5.87 26.32 -6.50
CA ALA A 111 -4.81 25.86 -5.59
C ALA A 111 -5.25 25.77 -4.11
N ILE A 112 -6.25 26.58 -3.71
CA ILE A 112 -6.80 26.58 -2.35
C ILE A 112 -7.62 25.30 -2.11
N ASP A 113 -8.29 24.79 -3.15
CA ASP A 113 -9.15 23.61 -3.03
C ASP A 113 -8.36 22.30 -2.97
N ILE A 114 -7.05 22.32 -3.27
CA ILE A 114 -6.11 21.19 -3.07
C ILE A 114 -5.90 20.90 -1.57
N VAL A 115 -6.14 21.87 -0.69
CA VAL A 115 -6.03 21.67 0.77
C VAL A 115 -7.01 20.61 1.26
N ILE A 116 -8.19 20.48 0.62
CA ILE A 116 -9.23 19.51 0.99
C ILE A 116 -8.75 18.05 0.78
N PRO A 117 -8.36 17.61 -0.43
CA PRO A 117 -7.87 16.25 -0.64
C PRO A 117 -6.59 15.97 0.16
N LEU A 118 -5.73 16.97 0.36
CA LEU A 118 -4.52 16.82 1.15
C LEU A 118 -4.84 16.58 2.65
N SER A 119 -5.78 17.34 3.21
CA SER A 119 -6.26 17.16 4.59
C SER A 119 -6.95 15.82 4.78
N LEU A 120 -7.82 15.42 3.85
CA LEU A 120 -8.46 14.10 3.86
C LEU A 120 -7.43 12.98 3.78
N GLY A 121 -6.41 13.13 2.94
CA GLY A 121 -5.29 12.19 2.84
C GLY A 121 -4.58 12.01 4.19
N PHE A 122 -4.20 13.10 4.87
CA PHE A 122 -3.57 13.01 6.19
C PHE A 122 -4.47 12.41 7.26
N VAL A 123 -5.78 12.67 7.23
CA VAL A 123 -6.74 12.04 8.15
C VAL A 123 -6.81 10.53 7.89
N VAL A 124 -6.87 10.11 6.63
CA VAL A 124 -6.85 8.68 6.24
C VAL A 124 -5.56 8.02 6.68
N PHE A 125 -4.40 8.64 6.43
CA PHE A 125 -3.10 8.18 6.92
C PHE A 125 -3.13 7.93 8.42
N TYR A 126 -3.53 8.93 9.20
CA TYR A 126 -3.54 8.87 10.66
C TYR A 126 -4.45 7.76 11.18
N ILE A 127 -5.67 7.64 10.63
CA ILE A 127 -6.63 6.60 11.03
C ILE A 127 -6.07 5.22 10.72
N ILE A 128 -5.56 4.99 9.51
CA ILE A 128 -5.00 3.70 9.11
C ILE A 128 -3.80 3.34 9.99
N SER A 129 -2.85 4.26 10.19
CA SER A 129 -1.68 4.05 11.05
C SER A 129 -2.09 3.64 12.47
N ILE A 130 -3.05 4.32 13.10
CA ILE A 130 -3.55 3.94 14.43
C ILE A 130 -4.21 2.56 14.44
N ILE A 131 -5.02 2.26 13.43
CA ILE A 131 -5.73 0.99 13.32
C ILE A 131 -4.73 -0.17 13.16
N VAL A 132 -3.67 0.07 12.38
CA VAL A 132 -2.73 -0.94 11.93
C VAL A 132 -1.58 -1.18 12.91
N LYS A 133 -1.13 -0.14 13.63
CA LYS A 133 -0.05 -0.18 14.63
C LYS A 133 -0.11 -1.36 15.62
N PRO A 134 -1.27 -1.73 16.20
CA PRO A 134 -1.38 -2.89 17.09
C PRO A 134 -1.06 -4.22 16.41
N TYR A 135 -1.33 -4.36 15.11
CA TYR A 135 -1.05 -5.59 14.37
C TYR A 135 0.44 -5.86 14.20
N PHE A 136 1.28 -4.82 14.24
CA PHE A 136 2.73 -4.92 14.20
C PHE A 136 3.36 -5.19 15.59
N GLY A 137 2.53 -5.32 16.63
CA GLY A 137 2.98 -5.55 18.01
C GLY A 137 3.45 -4.29 18.73
N ILE A 138 3.18 -3.10 18.17
CA ILE A 138 3.53 -1.82 18.77
C ILE A 138 2.39 -1.39 19.69
N LYS A 139 2.66 -1.28 20.99
CA LYS A 139 1.68 -0.80 21.96
C LYS A 139 1.43 0.69 21.75
N ASN A 140 0.17 1.10 21.71
CA ASN A 140 -0.17 2.52 21.89
C ASN A 140 0.19 2.88 23.34
N LYS A 141 1.11 3.83 23.53
CA LYS A 141 1.26 4.50 24.82
C LYS A 141 -0.08 5.21 25.07
N LYS A 142 -0.84 4.70 26.03
CA LYS A 142 -1.98 5.43 26.61
C LYS A 142 -1.45 6.60 27.41
#